data_AF-A0A1V1PNE0-F1
#
_entry.id   AF-A0A1V1PNE0-F1
#
_cell.length_a   1.000
_cell.length_b   1.000
_cell.length_c   1.000
_cell.angle_alpha   90.00
_cell.angle_beta   90.00
_cell.angle_gamma   90.00
#
_symmetry.space_group_name_H-M   'P 1'
#
loop_
_entity.id
_entity.type
_entity.pdbx_description
1 polymer ?
#
loop_
_entity_poly.entity_id
_entity_poly.type
_entity_poly.pdbx_seq_one_letter_code
_entity_poly.pdbx_strand_id
1 'polypeptide(L)'
;MRTLAIAAAFALAACGQATAPAEPEAPAAPLSLMEQAMAQSPENRPVFAWQQLTAYQATHPEAVPPCASIRGAESRGVVPDNVAADSIYAAHKGSLVFSVQCGPQLTTVRDEPREHWLVVLAPGATEAVVVNCANAAGRDQCPRAIPTAAAATTP
;
A
#
# COMPACT_ATOMS: atom_id res chain seq x y z
N MET A 1 18.80 -58.55 42.58
CA MET A 1 18.86 -57.11 42.92
C MET A 1 17.78 -56.42 42.11
N ARG A 2 16.60 -56.22 42.71
CA ARG A 2 16.13 -54.98 43.38
C ARG A 2 15.58 -53.96 42.37
N THR A 3 14.26 -54.04 42.29
CA THR A 3 13.22 -53.14 41.75
C THR A 3 13.41 -51.66 42.09
N LEU A 4 12.94 -50.77 41.20
CA LEU A 4 12.03 -49.67 41.56
C LEU A 4 11.34 -49.07 40.33
N ALA A 5 10.02 -49.29 40.30
CA ALA A 5 9.04 -48.59 39.49
C ALA A 5 8.68 -47.25 40.15
N ILE A 6 8.33 -46.24 39.35
CA ILE A 6 7.37 -45.21 39.77
C ILE A 6 6.41 -44.96 38.62
N ALA A 7 5.19 -45.47 38.79
CA ALA A 7 4.01 -45.04 38.08
C ALA A 7 3.51 -43.73 38.71
N ALA A 8 3.15 -42.76 37.89
CA ALA A 8 2.29 -41.66 38.29
C ALA A 8 1.13 -41.59 37.30
N ALA A 9 0.03 -42.25 37.66
CA ALA A 9 -1.27 -42.00 37.07
C ALA A 9 -1.85 -40.76 37.76
N PHE A 10 -2.15 -39.72 36.99
CA PHE A 10 -3.17 -38.75 37.38
C PHE A 10 -4.23 -38.70 36.28
N ALA A 11 -5.44 -39.04 36.71
CA ALA A 11 -6.64 -39.13 35.92
C ALA A 11 -7.01 -37.78 35.29
N LEU A 12 -7.16 -37.75 33.97
CA LEU A 12 -8.03 -36.78 33.32
C LEU A 12 -9.36 -37.46 33.07
N ALA A 13 -10.32 -37.08 33.91
CA ALA A 13 -11.72 -37.41 33.75
C ALA A 13 -12.17 -37.09 32.31
N ALA A 14 -12.71 -38.09 31.66
CA ALA A 14 -13.53 -37.91 30.48
C ALA A 14 -14.77 -37.10 30.86
N CYS A 15 -14.88 -35.87 30.40
CA CYS A 15 -16.16 -35.29 30.01
C CYS A 15 -16.18 -35.32 28.49
N GLY A 16 -16.92 -36.27 27.95
CA GLY A 16 -17.07 -36.47 26.52
C GLY A 16 -17.80 -35.29 25.89
N GLN A 17 -17.10 -34.59 25.03
CA GLN A 17 -17.69 -33.99 23.84
C GLN A 17 -16.72 -34.29 22.71
N ALA A 18 -17.09 -35.27 21.89
CA ALA A 18 -16.54 -35.41 20.56
C ALA A 18 -16.94 -34.14 19.80
N THR A 19 -16.12 -33.10 19.92
CA THR A 19 -16.14 -32.04 18.92
C THR A 19 -15.60 -32.69 17.66
N ALA A 20 -16.42 -32.70 16.60
CA ALA A 20 -15.95 -33.09 15.29
C ALA A 20 -14.66 -32.31 14.98
N PRO A 21 -13.69 -32.89 14.25
CA PRO A 21 -12.56 -32.12 13.75
C PRO A 21 -13.13 -30.89 13.05
N ALA A 22 -12.83 -29.70 13.57
CA ALA A 22 -13.11 -28.47 12.84
C ALA A 22 -12.40 -28.63 11.50
N GLU A 23 -13.18 -28.59 10.43
CA GLU A 23 -12.65 -28.48 9.08
C GLU A 23 -11.64 -27.32 9.10
N PRO A 24 -10.41 -27.49 8.56
CA PRO A 24 -9.48 -26.38 8.48
C PRO A 24 -10.16 -25.26 7.71
N GLU A 25 -10.50 -24.16 8.40
CA GLU A 25 -10.91 -22.94 7.71
C GLU A 25 -9.82 -22.62 6.70
N ALA A 26 -10.19 -22.60 5.42
CA ALA A 26 -9.28 -22.16 4.38
C ALA A 26 -8.73 -20.78 4.78
N PRO A 27 -7.41 -20.56 4.69
CA PRO A 27 -6.84 -19.28 5.07
C PRO A 27 -7.56 -18.16 4.31
N ALA A 28 -8.01 -17.14 5.03
CA ALA A 28 -8.69 -16.00 4.44
C ALA A 28 -7.86 -15.46 3.26
N ALA A 29 -8.54 -15.10 2.17
CA ALA A 29 -7.87 -14.50 1.02
C ALA A 29 -7.05 -13.28 1.48
N PRO A 30 -5.83 -13.09 0.93
CA PRO A 30 -5.01 -11.94 1.29
C PRO A 30 -5.78 -10.65 0.96
N LEU A 31 -5.75 -9.70 1.90
CA LEU A 31 -6.37 -8.39 1.74
C LEU A 31 -5.83 -7.68 0.49
N SER A 32 -6.64 -6.84 -0.14
CA SER A 32 -6.15 -5.96 -1.21
C SER A 32 -5.15 -4.93 -0.66
N LEU A 33 -4.28 -4.37 -1.50
CA LEU A 33 -3.28 -3.40 -1.03
C LEU A 33 -3.91 -2.14 -0.45
N MET A 34 -5.07 -1.71 -0.96
CA MET A 34 -5.80 -0.57 -0.41
C MET A 34 -6.32 -0.88 1.01
N GLU A 35 -6.89 -2.06 1.23
CA GLU A 35 -7.33 -2.50 2.56
C GLU A 35 -6.14 -2.65 3.53
N GLN A 36 -5.03 -3.24 3.06
CA GLN A 36 -3.79 -3.35 3.83
C GLN A 36 -3.26 -1.97 4.25
N ALA A 37 -3.26 -1.00 3.33
CA ALA A 37 -2.85 0.37 3.62
C ALA A 37 -3.80 1.04 4.62
N MET A 38 -5.11 0.90 4.44
CA MET A 38 -6.09 1.49 5.35
C MET A 38 -6.04 0.89 6.76
N ALA A 39 -5.66 -0.38 6.89
CA ALA A 39 -5.42 -1.06 8.16
C ALA A 39 -4.16 -0.55 8.88
N GLN A 40 -3.24 0.16 8.19
CA GLN A 40 -2.13 0.84 8.84
C GLN A 40 -2.58 2.10 9.57
N SER A 41 -1.83 2.48 10.61
CA SER A 41 -1.97 3.79 11.22
C SER A 41 -1.61 4.91 10.22
N PRO A 42 -2.20 6.12 10.33
CA PRO A 42 -2.02 7.18 9.35
C PRO A 42 -0.55 7.51 9.04
N GLU A 43 0.31 7.49 10.04
CA GLU A 43 1.75 7.73 9.93
C GLU A 43 2.51 6.60 9.22
N ASN A 44 2.00 5.37 9.23
CA ASN A 44 2.62 4.21 8.56
C ASN A 44 2.15 4.01 7.11
N ARG A 45 1.03 4.64 6.72
CA ARG A 45 0.51 4.54 5.34
C ARG A 45 1.51 5.02 4.28
N PRO A 46 2.22 6.15 4.44
CA PRO A 46 3.23 6.57 3.47
C PRO A 46 4.43 5.63 3.39
N VAL A 47 4.81 4.99 4.52
CA VAL A 47 5.89 3.98 4.54
C VAL A 47 5.48 2.75 3.73
N PHE A 48 4.24 2.29 3.90
CA PHE A 48 3.68 1.20 3.10
C PHE A 48 3.68 1.52 1.61
N ALA A 49 3.26 2.74 1.22
CA ALA A 49 3.27 3.15 -0.18
C ALA A 49 4.69 3.15 -0.78
N TRP A 50 5.69 3.60 -0.03
CA TRP A 50 7.09 3.51 -0.46
C TRP A 50 7.56 2.05 -0.62
N GLN A 51 7.16 1.14 0.26
CA GLN A 51 7.46 -0.28 0.10
C GLN A 51 6.82 -0.87 -1.17
N GLN A 52 5.61 -0.43 -1.54
CA GLN A 52 4.99 -0.84 -2.80
C GLN A 52 5.74 -0.29 -4.02
N LEU A 53 6.25 0.94 -3.95
CA LEU A 53 7.10 1.51 -5.02
C LEU A 53 8.39 0.69 -5.21
N THR A 54 9.10 0.36 -4.12
CA THR A 54 10.35 -0.39 -4.21
C THR A 54 10.11 -1.83 -4.69
N ALA A 55 9.02 -2.46 -4.25
CA ALA A 55 8.59 -3.76 -4.75
C ALA A 55 8.26 -3.72 -6.25
N TYR A 56 7.54 -2.70 -6.71
CA TYR A 56 7.24 -2.49 -8.13
C TYR A 56 8.53 -2.33 -8.96
N GLN A 57 9.44 -1.46 -8.54
CA GLN A 57 10.69 -1.20 -9.27
C GLN A 57 11.66 -2.40 -9.28
N ALA A 58 11.54 -3.32 -8.32
CA ALA A 58 12.31 -4.56 -8.33
C ALA A 58 11.90 -5.50 -9.46
N THR A 59 10.66 -5.41 -9.96
CA THR A 59 10.13 -6.24 -11.05
C THR A 59 9.94 -5.47 -12.36
N HIS A 60 10.02 -4.13 -12.33
CA HIS A 60 9.88 -3.23 -13.48
C HIS A 60 11.16 -2.38 -13.67
N PRO A 61 12.25 -2.97 -14.18
CA PRO A 61 13.53 -2.27 -14.34
C PRO A 61 13.48 -1.08 -15.30
N GLU A 62 12.45 -0.98 -16.14
CA GLU A 62 12.16 0.18 -16.99
C GLU A 62 11.67 1.41 -16.20
N ALA A 63 11.23 1.24 -14.95
CA ALA A 63 10.75 2.31 -14.08
C ALA A 63 11.91 3.11 -13.48
N VAL A 64 12.57 3.91 -14.33
CA VAL A 64 13.72 4.74 -13.98
C VAL A 64 13.31 6.19 -13.68
N PRO A 65 14.01 6.87 -12.74
CA PRO A 65 15.09 6.38 -11.88
C PRO A 65 14.61 5.50 -10.70
N PRO A 66 15.41 4.52 -10.26
CA PRO A 66 15.06 3.71 -9.08
C PRO A 66 15.02 4.57 -7.81
N CYS A 67 14.07 4.29 -6.92
CA CYS A 67 13.92 4.97 -5.65
C CYS A 67 14.91 4.42 -4.61
N ALA A 68 16.20 4.76 -4.76
CA ALA A 68 17.26 4.28 -3.88
C ALA A 68 17.21 4.89 -2.46
N SER A 69 16.66 6.09 -2.33
CA SER A 69 16.44 6.76 -1.05
C SER A 69 15.16 7.57 -1.09
N ILE A 70 14.40 7.52 0.01
CA ILE A 70 13.17 8.29 0.16
C ILE A 70 13.49 9.65 0.78
N ARG A 71 13.05 10.71 0.13
CA ARG A 71 13.06 12.08 0.68
C ARG A 71 11.76 12.41 1.40
N GLY A 72 10.63 11.95 0.86
CA GLY A 72 9.34 12.10 1.50
C GLY A 72 8.26 11.24 0.85
N ALA A 73 7.26 10.87 1.64
CA ALA A 73 6.03 10.25 1.14
C ALA A 73 4.83 10.90 1.81
N GLU A 74 3.80 11.19 1.03
CA GLU A 74 2.57 11.83 1.52
C GLU A 74 1.35 11.13 0.94
N SER A 75 0.31 10.96 1.77
CA SER A 75 -1.00 10.56 1.25
C SER A 75 -1.64 11.73 0.52
N ARG A 76 -2.18 11.46 -0.66
CA ARG A 76 -3.02 12.40 -1.43
C ARG A 76 -4.51 12.17 -1.17
N GLY A 77 -4.85 11.04 -0.57
CA GLY A 77 -6.22 10.61 -0.28
C GLY A 77 -6.80 9.68 -1.34
N VAL A 78 -8.11 9.46 -1.26
CA VAL A 78 -8.85 8.69 -2.27
C VAL A 78 -9.24 9.63 -3.41
N VAL A 79 -8.99 9.21 -4.66
CA VAL A 79 -9.37 10.01 -5.84
C VAL A 79 -10.90 10.09 -5.94
N PRO A 80 -11.50 11.29 -5.91
CA PRO A 80 -12.95 11.44 -5.97
C PRO A 80 -13.49 11.27 -7.39
N ASP A 81 -14.80 11.03 -7.51
CA ASP A 81 -15.46 10.86 -8.81
C ASP A 81 -15.41 12.12 -9.69
N ASN A 82 -15.42 13.30 -9.07
CA ASN A 82 -15.35 14.60 -9.74
C ASN A 82 -13.93 15.12 -9.96
N VAL A 83 -12.91 14.26 -9.93
CA VAL A 83 -11.53 14.62 -10.31
C VAL A 83 -11.49 15.29 -11.70
N ALA A 84 -10.66 16.32 -11.86
CA ALA A 84 -10.48 17.00 -13.13
C ALA A 84 -9.96 16.03 -14.20
N ALA A 85 -10.55 16.05 -15.40
CA ALA A 85 -10.31 15.03 -16.42
C ALA A 85 -8.90 15.08 -17.05
N ASP A 86 -8.25 16.23 -17.00
CA ASP A 86 -6.88 16.48 -17.48
C ASP A 86 -5.81 16.18 -16.42
N SER A 87 -6.22 15.77 -15.22
CA SER A 87 -5.33 15.44 -14.11
C SER A 87 -4.73 14.03 -14.26
N ILE A 88 -3.49 13.86 -13.80
CA ILE A 88 -2.85 12.54 -13.70
C ILE A 88 -3.66 11.55 -12.83
N TYR A 89 -4.43 12.08 -11.87
CA TYR A 89 -5.28 11.28 -11.00
C TYR A 89 -6.55 10.75 -11.68
N ALA A 90 -6.93 11.27 -12.86
CA ALA A 90 -8.23 11.01 -13.48
C ALA A 90 -8.46 9.52 -13.81
N ALA A 91 -7.40 8.78 -14.13
CA ALA A 91 -7.45 7.35 -14.43
C ALA A 91 -7.60 6.45 -13.18
N HIS A 92 -7.59 7.04 -11.99
CA HIS A 92 -7.44 6.33 -10.72
C HIS A 92 -8.58 6.60 -9.72
N LYS A 93 -9.78 6.92 -10.22
CA LYS A 93 -10.97 7.17 -9.38
C LYS A 93 -11.23 6.03 -8.40
N GLY A 94 -11.53 6.37 -7.15
CA GLY A 94 -11.77 5.41 -6.06
C GLY A 94 -10.50 4.78 -5.48
N SER A 95 -9.34 4.94 -6.10
CA SER A 95 -8.07 4.44 -5.58
C SER A 95 -7.50 5.35 -4.49
N LEU A 96 -6.83 4.76 -3.50
CA LEU A 96 -6.01 5.48 -2.54
C LEU A 96 -4.65 5.78 -3.17
N VAL A 97 -4.24 7.05 -3.19
CA VAL A 97 -2.99 7.45 -3.86
C VAL A 97 -2.01 8.16 -2.93
N PHE A 98 -0.73 7.92 -3.17
CA PHE A 98 0.38 8.50 -2.43
C PHE A 98 1.41 9.07 -3.39
N SER A 99 1.99 10.20 -3.03
CA SER A 99 3.20 10.71 -3.67
C SER A 99 4.42 10.24 -2.92
N VAL A 100 5.45 9.80 -3.63
CA VAL A 100 6.76 9.46 -3.08
C VAL A 100 7.82 10.25 -3.83
N GLN A 101 8.51 11.15 -3.13
CA GLN A 101 9.69 11.82 -3.64
C GLN A 101 10.92 11.02 -3.24
N CYS A 102 11.64 10.53 -4.24
CA CYS A 102 12.93 9.89 -4.07
C CYS A 102 14.06 10.92 -4.21
N GLY A 103 15.26 10.53 -3.82
CA GLY A 103 16.46 11.36 -3.94
C GLY A 103 17.12 11.66 -2.60
N PRO A 104 18.27 12.36 -2.62
CA PRO A 104 19.06 12.61 -1.42
C PRO A 104 18.28 13.45 -0.40
N GLN A 105 18.42 13.12 0.90
CA GLN A 105 17.81 13.87 2.02
C GLN A 105 18.54 15.19 2.34
N LEU A 106 19.17 15.81 1.34
CA LEU A 106 19.91 17.06 1.50
C LEU A 106 18.95 18.23 1.23
N THR A 107 18.70 19.06 2.24
CA THR A 107 17.79 20.22 2.13
C THR A 107 18.23 21.26 1.11
N THR A 108 19.52 21.26 0.74
CA THR A 108 20.10 22.12 -0.31
C THR A 108 19.78 21.65 -1.72
N VAL A 109 19.26 20.44 -1.89
CA VAL A 109 18.92 19.88 -3.20
C VAL A 109 17.43 20.12 -3.46
N ARG A 110 17.12 20.70 -4.62
CA ARG A 110 15.75 20.86 -5.10
C ARG A 110 15.17 19.49 -5.49
N ASP A 111 13.88 19.29 -5.24
CA ASP A 111 13.17 18.11 -5.71
C ASP A 111 13.29 17.95 -7.23
N GLU A 112 13.69 16.76 -7.66
CA GLU A 112 13.74 16.36 -9.07
C GLU A 112 12.39 15.74 -9.46
N PRO A 113 11.63 16.34 -10.39
CA PRO A 113 10.35 15.79 -10.83
C PRO A 113 10.41 14.35 -11.33
N ARG A 114 11.53 13.95 -11.96
CA ARG A 114 11.69 12.56 -12.43
C ARG A 114 11.84 11.56 -11.29
N GLU A 115 12.20 12.01 -10.09
CA GLU A 115 12.27 11.18 -8.88
C GLU A 115 10.96 11.22 -8.07
N HIS A 116 9.94 11.92 -8.58
CA HIS A 116 8.61 11.98 -7.95
C HIS A 116 7.69 10.92 -8.58
N TRP A 117 7.17 10.03 -7.74
CA TRP A 117 6.35 8.90 -8.13
C TRP A 117 4.96 8.98 -7.51
N LEU A 118 3.96 8.56 -8.26
CA LEU A 118 2.61 8.32 -7.80
C LEU A 118 2.41 6.82 -7.59
N VAL A 119 2.10 6.43 -6.36
CA VAL A 119 1.73 5.07 -6.00
C VAL A 119 0.22 5.00 -5.84
N VAL A 120 -0.42 4.15 -6.64
CA VAL A 120 -1.87 4.01 -6.72
C VAL A 120 -2.28 2.63 -6.22
N LEU A 121 -3.08 2.61 -5.16
CA LEU A 121 -3.63 1.40 -4.57
C LEU A 121 -5.12 1.33 -4.94
N ALA A 122 -5.42 0.57 -5.98
CA ALA A 122 -6.79 0.37 -6.44
C ALA A 122 -7.56 -0.60 -5.52
N PRO A 123 -8.88 -0.41 -5.34
CA PRO A 123 -9.69 -1.33 -4.56
C PRO A 123 -9.66 -2.73 -5.18
N GLY A 124 -9.46 -3.75 -4.36
CA GLY A 124 -9.38 -5.15 -4.81
C GLY A 124 -8.08 -5.55 -5.52
N ALA A 125 -7.14 -4.62 -5.75
CA ALA A 125 -5.87 -4.94 -6.39
C ALA A 125 -4.84 -5.51 -5.40
N THR A 126 -4.08 -6.52 -5.85
CA THR A 126 -2.96 -7.12 -5.11
C THR A 126 -1.61 -6.50 -5.49
N GLU A 127 -1.59 -5.64 -6.51
CA GLU A 127 -0.40 -4.94 -6.99
C GLU A 127 -0.67 -3.45 -7.11
N ALA A 128 0.35 -2.64 -6.86
CA ALA A 128 0.26 -1.19 -7.01
C ALA A 128 0.46 -0.78 -8.46
N VAL A 129 -0.28 0.23 -8.90
CA VAL A 129 0.06 0.95 -10.13
C VAL A 129 1.02 2.08 -9.76
N VAL A 130 2.14 2.17 -10.46
CA VAL A 130 3.16 3.19 -10.25
C VAL A 130 3.28 4.05 -11.49
N VAL A 131 3.22 5.37 -11.31
CA VAL A 131 3.32 6.36 -12.40
C VAL A 131 4.38 7.38 -12.05
N ASN A 132 5.25 7.74 -13.01
CA ASN A 132 6.18 8.85 -12.81
C ASN A 132 5.42 10.18 -12.92
N CYS A 133 5.62 11.08 -11.97
CA CYS A 133 4.96 12.38 -11.95
C CYS A 133 5.55 13.37 -12.96
N ALA A 134 6.75 13.11 -13.52
CA ALA A 134 7.32 13.93 -14.58
C ALA A 134 6.68 13.63 -15.93
N ASN A 135 6.21 14.68 -16.60
CA ASN A 135 5.78 14.58 -17.99
C ASN A 135 6.95 14.54 -18.99
N ALA A 136 6.62 14.47 -20.28
CA ALA A 136 7.61 14.50 -21.36
C ALA A 136 8.53 15.73 -21.35
N ALA A 137 8.09 16.85 -20.77
CA ALA A 137 8.89 18.06 -20.60
C ALA A 137 9.68 18.09 -19.27
N GLY A 138 9.64 17.02 -18.48
CA GLY A 138 10.31 16.92 -17.17
C GLY A 138 9.64 17.75 -16.07
N ARG A 139 8.36 18.13 -16.23
CA ARG A 139 7.62 18.90 -15.22
C ARG A 139 6.76 17.96 -14.38
N ASP A 140 6.72 18.25 -13.08
CA ASP A 140 5.87 17.55 -12.13
C ASP A 140 4.39 17.82 -12.39
N GLN A 141 3.60 16.74 -12.49
CA GLN A 141 2.15 16.73 -12.70
C GLN A 141 1.36 16.15 -11.52
N CYS A 142 2.00 15.88 -10.38
CA CYS A 142 1.36 15.36 -9.18
C CYS A 142 1.17 16.46 -8.12
N PRO A 143 0.20 17.38 -8.29
CA PRO A 143 -0.06 18.42 -7.31
C PRO A 143 -0.44 17.81 -5.94
N ARG A 144 -0.16 18.56 -4.87
CA ARG A 144 -0.39 18.08 -3.50
C ARG A 144 -1.85 17.73 -3.22
N ALA A 145 -2.77 18.50 -3.78
CA ALA A 145 -4.21 18.27 -3.69
C ALA A 145 -4.71 17.69 -5.01
N ILE A 146 -5.60 16.70 -4.93
CA ILE A 146 -6.23 16.09 -6.11
C ILE A 146 -7.16 17.14 -6.74
N PRO A 147 -6.89 17.62 -7.97
CA PRO A 147 -7.71 18.64 -8.61
C PRO A 147 -9.12 18.09 -8.88
N THR A 148 -10.13 18.86 -8.50
CA THR A 148 -11.54 18.52 -8.76
C THR A 148 -12.13 19.47 -9.79
N ALA A 149 -12.97 18.93 -10.67
CA ALA A 149 -13.81 19.74 -11.54
C ALA A 149 -14.91 20.41 -10.70
N ALA A 150 -15.21 21.67 -11.03
CA ALA A 150 -16.35 22.35 -10.44
C ALA A 150 -17.64 21.55 -10.72
N ALA A 151 -18.51 21.45 -9.71
CA ALA A 151 -19.84 20.90 -9.92
C ALA A 151 -20.54 21.74 -11.00
N ALA A 152 -21.10 21.08 -12.02
CA ALA A 152 -21.93 21.78 -12.98
C ALA A 152 -23.10 22.40 -12.22
N THR A 153 -23.20 23.74 -12.23
CA THR A 153 -24.37 24.43 -11.72
C THR A 153 -25.54 24.08 -12.60
N THR A 154 -26.47 23.28 -12.09
CA THR A 154 -27.76 23.03 -12.74
C THR A 154 -28.53 24.35 -12.79
N PRO A 155 -29.00 24.82 -13.97
CA PRO A 155 -29.80 26.04 -14.09
C PRO A 155 -31.19 25.91 -13.46
#